data_AF-A0A534JLT0-F1
#
_entry.id   AF-A0A534JLT0-F1
#
_cell.length_a   1.000
_cell.length_b   1.000
_cell.length_c   1.000
_cell.angle_alpha   90.00
_cell.angle_beta   90.00
_cell.angle_gamma   90.00
#
_symmetry.space_group_name_H-M   'P 1'
#
loop_
_entity.id
_entity.type
_entity.pdbx_description
1 polymer ?
#
loop_
_entity_poly.entity_id
_entity_poly.type
_entity_poly.pdbx_seq_one_letter_code
_entity_poly.pdbx_strand_id
1 'polypeptide(L)'
;MARCPLCESDVPDGRTDCDACGQPFNKPPTTRTTPEAVRKALEGARKDLGASTRDPADVAFPRGLLERAEQTEAAGDLGRALDLARGSRRALEIIRRESRVAYALKYADAVLEEAKQAGIETVAFQRNIEQARALAARGDHATAERLLRRVSVRTLDQRRERILAGSLEKAESRVRYALERGGNVGDASALLAEARKAIAVRDYSKVRSLSAKAIEKADSQRKYARAETILDRAAAEVDASRRDGVNITEARKFLTQAREALRKGVYADIPLLAQRTRNSLREARAYAAAEVALRESEREAGREKRKGADVSRADPILAQAREALEAKEYAKVRGFAKDAHDAVREASLLKTVREAFASLRLDADDIRKLGAEATNFEGMLVELGKAIEGNDLLTARRLVSQARHTAEATRETHFRTIMERSLQIILANATRGLDPVVARQLLREVDDAITLGKAIDMQALIDQRMEDQDAQTEGKLNERVLRARDDIVALRQAGQTD
;
A
#
# COMPACT_ATOMS: atom_id res chain seq x y z
N MET A 1 60.64 70.33 21.17
CA MET A 1 60.06 69.18 21.92
C MET A 1 60.37 69.38 23.38
N ALA A 2 59.35 69.42 24.22
CA ALA A 2 59.57 69.42 25.66
C ALA A 2 60.20 68.08 26.06
N ARG A 3 61.25 68.09 26.88
CA ARG A 3 61.79 66.86 27.48
C ARG A 3 61.10 66.61 28.80
N CYS A 4 60.83 65.33 29.09
CA CYS A 4 60.27 64.96 30.37
C CYS A 4 61.22 65.37 31.50
N PRO A 5 60.76 66.11 32.53
CA PRO A 5 61.61 66.57 33.63
C PRO A 5 62.17 65.43 34.49
N LEU A 6 61.64 64.21 34.33
CA LEU A 6 62.03 63.03 35.11
C LEU A 6 62.92 62.06 34.32
N CYS A 7 62.53 61.70 33.09
CA CYS A 7 63.22 60.67 32.30
C CYS A 7 63.92 61.21 31.04
N GLU A 8 63.85 62.53 30.81
CA GLU A 8 64.50 63.24 29.70
C GLU A 8 64.09 62.80 28.30
N SER A 9 63.07 61.93 28.19
CA SER A 9 62.50 61.50 26.91
C SER A 9 61.77 62.64 26.21
N ASP A 10 61.81 62.64 24.88
CA ASP A 10 61.11 63.64 24.07
C ASP A 10 59.59 63.44 24.18
N VAL A 11 58.87 64.54 24.40
CA VAL A 11 57.43 64.54 24.59
C VAL A 11 56.75 65.22 23.40
N PRO A 12 55.80 64.53 22.73
CA PRO A 12 54.95 65.16 21.72
C PRO A 12 53.99 66.21 22.32
N ASP A 13 53.74 67.29 21.58
CA ASP A 13 52.88 68.38 22.05
C ASP A 13 51.41 67.92 22.29
N GLY A 14 50.79 68.39 23.37
CA GLY A 14 49.38 68.12 23.71
C GLY A 14 49.10 66.94 24.64
N ARG A 15 50.13 66.34 25.25
CA ARG A 15 49.99 65.23 26.22
C ARG A 15 49.87 65.71 27.67
N THR A 16 49.11 64.97 28.49
CA THR A 16 48.98 65.21 29.94
C THR A 16 50.09 64.55 30.76
N ASP A 17 50.64 63.44 30.24
CA ASP A 17 51.63 62.59 30.90
C ASP A 17 52.72 62.16 29.92
N CYS A 18 53.91 61.84 30.43
CA CYS A 18 55.01 61.33 29.61
C CYS A 18 54.76 59.88 29.15
N ASP A 19 54.84 59.65 27.84
CA ASP A 19 54.61 58.33 27.23
C ASP A 19 55.64 57.27 27.69
N ALA A 20 56.85 57.67 28.06
CA ALA A 20 57.92 56.75 28.47
C ALA A 20 57.87 56.37 29.96
N CYS A 21 57.67 57.34 30.87
CA CYS A 21 57.73 57.10 32.33
C CYS A 21 56.41 57.38 33.08
N GLY A 22 55.36 57.78 32.37
CA GLY A 22 54.04 58.10 32.93
C GLY A 22 54.04 59.27 33.92
N GLN A 23 55.04 60.16 33.87
CA GLN A 23 55.07 61.33 34.74
C GLN A 23 54.08 62.40 34.24
N PRO A 24 53.13 62.86 35.08
CA PRO A 24 52.25 63.96 34.74
C PRO A 24 53.02 65.27 34.62
N PHE A 25 52.82 66.02 33.53
CA PHE A 25 53.47 67.32 33.32
C PHE A 25 52.98 68.40 34.29
N ASN A 26 51.77 68.21 34.83
CA ASN A 26 51.16 69.11 35.80
C ASN A 26 51.65 68.90 37.25
N LYS A 27 52.54 67.92 37.50
CA LYS A 27 53.12 67.70 38.84
C LYS A 27 54.63 67.92 38.81
N PRO A 28 55.15 68.90 39.57
CA PRO A 28 56.59 69.07 39.70
C PRO A 28 57.22 67.85 40.43
N PRO A 29 58.52 67.59 40.22
CA PRO A 29 59.24 66.57 40.96
C PRO A 29 59.20 66.85 42.46
N THR A 30 59.12 65.79 43.26
CA THR A 30 59.10 65.86 44.71
C THR A 30 60.45 66.38 45.23
N THR A 31 60.40 67.40 46.10
CA THR A 31 61.60 68.07 46.62
C THR A 31 61.98 67.64 48.04
N ARG A 32 61.07 67.03 48.81
CA ARG A 32 61.31 66.53 50.17
C ARG A 32 60.58 65.20 50.40
N THR A 33 61.30 64.18 50.84
CA THR A 33 60.77 62.82 51.10
C THR A 33 61.51 62.18 52.28
N THR A 34 60.95 61.10 52.84
CA THR A 34 61.62 60.30 53.88
C THR A 34 62.42 59.15 53.27
N PRO A 35 63.57 58.75 53.86
CA PRO A 35 64.39 57.66 53.33
C PRO A 35 63.64 56.32 53.30
N GLU A 36 62.72 56.09 54.24
CA GLU A 36 61.87 54.89 54.25
C GLU A 36 60.95 54.79 53.02
N ALA A 37 60.40 55.92 52.57
CA ALA A 37 59.52 55.96 51.40
C ALA A 37 60.28 55.65 50.11
N VAL A 38 61.54 56.10 50.00
CA VAL A 38 62.43 55.82 48.86
C VAL A 38 62.79 54.33 48.82
N ARG A 39 63.27 53.76 49.94
CA ARG A 39 63.61 52.33 50.04
C ARG A 39 62.45 51.43 49.63
N LYS A 40 61.24 51.70 50.14
CA LYS A 40 60.03 50.94 49.77
C LYS A 40 59.68 51.06 48.29
N ALA A 41 59.90 52.22 47.67
CA ALA A 41 59.63 52.41 46.24
C ALA A 41 60.66 51.67 45.37
N LEU A 42 61.94 51.67 45.74
CA LEU A 42 63.00 50.93 45.07
C LEU A 42 62.82 49.42 45.20
N GLU A 43 62.50 48.91 46.39
CA GLU A 43 62.17 47.50 46.62
C GLU A 43 60.96 47.07 45.79
N GLY A 44 59.92 47.91 45.73
CA GLY A 44 58.75 47.68 44.89
C GLY A 44 59.11 47.61 43.40
N ALA A 45 59.95 48.52 42.91
CA ALA A 45 60.41 48.52 41.52
C ALA A 45 61.28 47.30 41.17
N ARG A 46 62.20 46.91 42.07
CA ARG A 46 63.00 45.68 41.93
C ARG A 46 62.12 44.44 41.85
N LYS A 47 61.11 44.33 42.72
CA LYS A 47 60.17 43.21 42.72
C LYS A 47 59.37 43.15 41.41
N ASP A 48 58.86 44.29 40.95
CA ASP A 48 58.05 44.35 39.73
C ASP A 48 58.87 44.02 38.47
N LEU A 49 60.15 44.43 38.41
CA LEU A 49 61.08 44.08 37.34
C LEU A 49 61.54 42.62 37.40
N GLY A 50 61.79 42.10 38.60
CA GLY A 50 62.11 40.68 38.83
C GLY A 50 60.99 39.77 38.35
N ALA A 51 59.72 40.13 38.61
CA ALA A 51 58.55 39.42 38.10
C ALA A 51 58.39 39.53 36.57
N SER A 52 58.97 40.57 35.95
CA SER A 52 58.87 40.82 34.50
C SER A 52 59.87 40.07 33.63
N THR A 53 60.85 39.37 34.23
CA THR A 53 61.85 38.55 33.50
C THR A 53 61.23 37.37 32.73
N ARG A 54 59.93 37.12 32.90
CA ARG A 54 59.15 36.07 32.23
C ARG A 54 58.33 36.58 31.04
N ASP A 55 58.24 37.89 30.82
CA ASP A 55 57.52 38.50 29.70
C ASP A 55 58.51 38.97 28.60
N PRO A 56 58.18 38.84 27.30
CA PRO A 56 59.01 39.29 26.17
C PRO A 56 59.08 40.83 26.02
N ALA A 57 58.75 41.57 27.07
CA ALA A 57 58.70 43.02 27.08
C ALA A 57 60.11 43.62 27.24
N ASP A 58 60.42 44.66 26.46
CA ASP A 58 61.67 45.40 26.58
C ASP A 58 61.73 46.18 27.90
N VAL A 59 62.32 45.56 28.92
CA VAL A 59 62.47 46.12 30.27
C VAL A 59 63.73 46.97 30.42
N ALA A 60 64.48 47.24 29.35
CA ALA A 60 65.73 47.99 29.41
C ALA A 60 65.51 49.43 29.93
N PHE A 61 64.46 50.11 29.46
CA PHE A 61 64.15 51.47 29.87
C PHE A 61 63.70 51.58 31.35
N PRO A 62 62.73 50.78 31.85
CA PRO A 62 62.42 50.71 33.27
C PRO A 62 63.61 50.34 34.17
N ARG A 63 64.50 49.45 33.72
CA ARG A 63 65.74 49.09 34.45
C ARG A 63 66.69 50.28 34.54
N GLY A 64 66.93 50.98 33.43
CA GLY A 64 67.76 52.19 33.43
C GLY A 64 67.19 53.31 34.33
N LEU A 65 65.87 53.43 34.46
CA LEU A 65 65.25 54.36 35.41
C LEU A 65 65.46 53.94 36.87
N LEU A 66 65.45 52.64 37.16
CA LEU A 66 65.72 52.11 38.50
C LEU A 66 67.19 52.31 38.89
N GLU A 67 68.11 52.02 37.98
CA GLU A 67 69.56 52.24 38.20
C GLU A 67 69.86 53.72 38.46
N ARG A 68 69.22 54.64 37.72
CA ARG A 68 69.31 56.08 37.99
C ARG A 68 68.71 56.45 39.34
N ALA A 69 67.60 55.82 39.74
CA ALA A 69 66.98 56.05 41.04
C ALA A 69 67.93 55.66 42.18
N GLU A 70 68.61 54.52 42.06
CA GLU A 70 69.61 54.03 43.02
C GLU A 70 70.84 54.96 43.08
N GLN A 71 71.32 55.46 41.94
CA GLN A 71 72.40 56.44 41.87
C GLN A 71 72.00 57.78 42.53
N THR A 72 70.76 58.25 42.33
CA THR A 72 70.28 59.49 42.97
C THR A 72 70.02 59.34 44.46
N GLU A 73 69.64 58.15 44.94
CA GLU A 73 69.54 57.84 46.38
C GLU A 73 70.93 57.91 47.02
N ALA A 74 71.95 57.32 46.38
CA ALA A 74 73.33 57.37 46.85
C ALA A 74 73.91 58.80 46.86
N ALA A 75 73.44 59.67 45.96
CA ALA A 75 73.80 61.09 45.92
C ALA A 75 73.05 61.96 46.95
N GLY A 76 72.09 61.40 47.70
CA GLY A 76 71.34 62.10 48.74
C GLY A 76 70.09 62.88 48.26
N ASP A 77 69.76 62.85 46.96
CA ASP A 77 68.54 63.45 46.41
C ASP A 77 67.36 62.45 46.52
N LEU A 78 66.83 62.35 47.74
CA LEU A 78 65.74 61.42 48.08
C LEU A 78 64.42 61.74 47.35
N GLY A 79 64.22 63.00 46.94
CA GLY A 79 63.04 63.42 46.18
C GLY A 79 63.05 62.86 44.76
N ARG A 80 64.15 63.10 44.05
CA ARG A 80 64.32 62.61 42.68
C ARG A 80 64.40 61.08 42.62
N ALA A 81 65.04 60.44 43.59
CA ALA A 81 65.10 58.98 43.69
C ALA A 81 63.71 58.34 43.80
N LEU A 82 62.81 58.93 44.61
CA LEU A 82 61.43 58.44 44.76
C LEU A 82 60.65 58.50 43.43
N ASP A 83 60.77 59.62 42.72
CA ASP A 83 60.04 59.81 41.47
C ASP A 83 60.61 58.94 40.34
N LEU A 84 61.92 58.72 40.27
CA LEU A 84 62.53 57.79 39.33
C LEU A 84 62.10 56.34 39.61
N ALA A 85 62.06 55.91 40.87
CA ALA A 85 61.57 54.59 41.26
C ALA A 85 60.09 54.40 40.89
N ARG A 86 59.24 55.41 41.11
CA ARG A 86 57.83 55.39 40.68
C ARG A 86 57.70 55.44 39.16
N GLY A 87 58.56 56.18 38.49
CA GLY A 87 58.64 56.27 37.04
C GLY A 87 59.00 54.93 36.40
N SER A 88 59.96 54.19 36.97
CA SER A 88 60.31 52.82 36.55
C SER A 88 59.10 51.88 36.61
N ARG A 89 58.33 51.91 37.72
CA ARG A 89 57.13 51.08 37.87
C ARG A 89 56.03 51.46 36.88
N ARG A 90 55.80 52.75 36.65
CA ARG A 90 54.80 53.23 35.66
C ARG A 90 55.21 52.88 34.24
N ALA A 91 56.47 53.05 33.88
CA ALA A 91 57.02 52.65 32.58
C ALA A 91 56.79 51.16 32.32
N LEU A 92 57.06 50.32 33.32
CA LEU A 92 56.80 48.89 33.23
C LEU A 92 55.31 48.56 33.06
N GLU A 93 54.42 49.29 33.75
CA GLU A 93 52.97 49.11 33.58
C GLU A 93 52.48 49.53 32.19
N ILE A 94 53.03 50.61 31.62
CA ILE A 94 52.75 51.07 30.25
C ILE A 94 53.12 49.97 29.26
N ILE A 95 54.35 49.45 29.34
CA ILE A 95 54.83 48.37 28.46
C ILE A 95 53.96 47.09 28.59
N ARG A 96 53.53 46.73 29.80
CA ARG A 96 52.61 45.60 30.01
C ARG A 96 51.20 45.85 29.47
N ARG A 97 50.74 47.10 29.42
CA ARG A 97 49.45 47.45 28.82
C ARG A 97 49.55 47.44 27.30
N GLU A 98 50.64 47.96 26.74
CA GLU A 98 50.95 47.88 25.32
C GLU A 98 50.94 46.44 24.80
N SER A 99 51.65 45.54 25.48
CA SER A 99 51.70 44.12 25.09
C SER A 99 50.33 43.45 25.15
N ARG A 100 49.53 43.73 26.20
CA ARG A 100 48.14 43.25 26.32
C ARG A 100 47.24 43.77 25.21
N VAL A 101 47.32 45.06 24.88
CA VAL A 101 46.54 45.66 23.79
C VAL A 101 46.95 45.07 22.44
N ALA A 102 48.26 44.90 22.19
CA ALA A 102 48.75 44.28 20.97
C ALA A 102 48.28 42.83 20.81
N TYR A 103 48.31 42.04 21.89
CA TYR A 103 47.76 40.69 21.89
C TYR A 103 46.24 40.67 21.66
N ALA A 104 45.51 41.55 22.35
CA ALA A 104 44.06 41.66 22.20
C ALA A 104 43.65 42.06 20.77
N LEU A 105 44.40 42.95 20.12
CA LEU A 105 44.20 43.32 18.72
C LEU A 105 44.44 42.13 17.79
N LYS A 106 45.55 41.39 17.95
CA LYS A 106 45.83 40.18 17.16
C LYS A 106 44.72 39.13 17.31
N TYR A 107 44.26 38.90 18.54
CA TYR A 107 43.15 37.99 18.80
C TYR A 107 41.85 38.47 18.14
N ALA A 108 41.54 39.77 18.25
CA ALA A 108 40.33 40.34 17.66
C ALA A 108 40.35 40.27 16.13
N ASP A 109 41.52 40.36 15.51
CA ASP A 109 41.71 40.16 14.06
C ASP A 109 41.44 38.71 13.63
N ALA A 110 41.95 37.72 14.37
CA ALA A 110 41.67 36.32 14.11
C ALA A 110 40.16 36.01 14.21
N VAL A 111 39.50 36.55 15.24
CA VAL A 111 38.05 36.41 15.43
C VAL A 111 37.27 37.10 14.31
N LEU A 112 37.74 38.25 13.80
CA LEU A 112 37.12 38.93 12.67
C LEU A 112 37.15 38.10 11.39
N GLU A 113 38.29 37.50 11.06
CA GLU A 113 38.43 36.70 9.85
C GLU A 113 37.55 35.45 9.90
N GLU A 114 37.50 34.75 11.04
CA GLU A 114 36.55 33.66 11.24
C GLU A 114 35.09 34.11 11.14
N ALA A 115 34.75 35.28 11.70
CA ALA A 115 33.39 35.82 11.64
C ALA A 115 32.97 36.18 10.20
N LYS A 116 33.91 36.69 9.38
CA LYS A 116 33.69 36.92 7.94
C LYS A 116 33.46 35.62 7.19
N GLN A 117 34.30 34.61 7.40
CA GLN A 117 34.11 33.27 6.84
C GLN A 117 32.77 32.66 7.28
N ALA A 118 32.32 32.99 8.49
CA ALA A 118 31.05 32.57 9.03
C ALA A 118 29.84 33.33 8.47
N GLY A 119 30.03 34.38 7.66
CA GLY A 119 28.98 35.22 7.09
C GLY A 119 28.32 36.16 8.11
N ILE A 120 29.00 36.47 9.22
CA ILE A 120 28.50 37.38 10.24
C ILE A 120 28.79 38.81 9.82
N GLU A 121 27.83 39.70 9.98
CA GLU A 121 28.03 41.13 9.79
C GLU A 121 29.03 41.68 10.82
N THR A 122 30.17 42.17 10.33
CA THR A 122 31.34 42.57 11.14
C THR A 122 31.62 44.08 11.11
N VAL A 123 30.82 44.88 10.40
CA VAL A 123 31.09 46.31 10.14
C VAL A 123 31.26 47.12 11.43
N ALA A 124 30.35 46.96 12.40
CA ALA A 124 30.45 47.65 13.67
C ALA A 124 31.70 47.22 14.47
N PHE A 125 32.10 45.96 14.38
CA PHE A 125 33.25 45.43 15.11
C PHE A 125 34.59 45.86 14.48
N GLN A 126 34.67 45.87 13.15
CA GLN A 126 35.81 46.41 12.40
C GLN A 126 36.08 47.87 12.79
N ARG A 127 35.03 48.71 12.78
CA ARG A 127 35.13 50.11 13.21
C ARG A 127 35.69 50.26 14.63
N ASN A 128 35.28 49.38 15.55
CA ASN A 128 35.76 49.43 16.94
C ASN A 128 37.21 48.94 17.10
N ILE A 129 37.65 47.95 16.32
CA ILE A 129 39.07 47.56 16.27
C ILE A 129 39.91 48.67 15.66
N GLU A 130 39.46 49.29 14.57
CA GLU A 130 40.14 50.43 13.95
C GLU A 130 40.25 51.61 14.92
N GLN A 131 39.19 51.91 15.68
CA GLN A 131 39.23 52.91 16.75
C GLN A 131 40.21 52.52 17.87
N ALA A 132 40.25 51.26 18.28
CA ALA A 132 41.23 50.78 19.28
C ALA A 132 42.67 50.86 18.75
N ARG A 133 42.90 50.57 17.47
CA ARG A 133 44.20 50.75 16.79
C ARG A 133 44.60 52.21 16.74
N ALA A 134 43.68 53.11 16.42
CA ALA A 134 43.94 54.55 16.40
C ALA A 134 44.29 55.08 17.80
N LEU A 135 43.62 54.59 18.85
CA LEU A 135 43.94 54.93 20.25
C LEU A 135 45.31 54.37 20.67
N ALA A 136 45.63 53.12 20.29
CA ALA A 136 46.92 52.51 20.55
C ALA A 136 48.07 53.19 19.79
N ALA A 137 47.86 53.60 18.54
CA ALA A 137 48.84 54.37 17.76
C ALA A 137 49.08 55.77 18.35
N ARG A 138 48.08 56.32 19.04
CA ARG A 138 48.18 57.53 19.86
C ARG A 138 48.64 57.22 21.28
N GLY A 139 49.22 56.07 21.63
CA GLY A 139 49.76 55.82 22.97
C GLY A 139 48.73 55.73 24.11
N ASP A 140 47.42 55.86 23.84
CA ASP A 140 46.37 55.73 24.87
C ASP A 140 45.92 54.26 24.98
N HIS A 141 46.83 53.44 25.52
CA HIS A 141 46.60 52.01 25.69
C HIS A 141 45.50 51.70 26.73
N ALA A 142 45.23 52.63 27.66
CA ALA A 142 44.23 52.45 28.71
C ALA A 142 42.79 52.57 28.19
N THR A 143 42.52 53.46 27.25
CA THR A 143 41.21 53.53 26.58
C THR A 143 41.06 52.45 25.52
N ALA A 144 42.13 52.14 24.78
CA ALA A 144 42.15 51.04 23.82
C ALA A 144 41.80 49.69 24.49
N GLU A 145 42.42 49.36 25.64
CA GLU A 145 42.12 48.14 26.39
C GLU A 145 40.66 48.09 26.86
N ARG A 146 40.11 49.21 27.35
CA ARG A 146 38.71 49.31 27.78
C ARG A 146 37.73 49.13 26.62
N LEU A 147 38.03 49.72 25.46
CA LEU A 147 37.22 49.59 24.25
C LEU A 147 37.20 48.14 23.76
N LEU A 148 38.37 47.49 23.69
CA LEU A 148 38.49 46.07 23.31
C LEU A 148 37.75 45.17 24.30
N ARG A 149 37.93 45.35 25.62
CA ARG A 149 37.20 44.55 26.63
C ARG A 149 35.69 44.71 26.56
N ARG A 150 35.19 45.92 26.29
CA ARG A 150 33.75 46.22 26.25
C ARG A 150 33.09 45.71 24.97
N VAL A 151 33.81 45.77 23.84
CA VAL A 151 33.21 45.61 22.51
C VAL A 151 33.61 44.30 21.83
N SER A 152 34.80 43.73 22.12
CA SER A 152 35.49 42.96 21.09
C SER A 152 35.53 41.43 21.25
N VAL A 153 34.81 40.80 22.18
CA VAL A 153 34.82 39.31 22.24
C VAL A 153 33.45 38.74 22.62
N ARG A 154 32.88 39.22 23.73
CA ARG A 154 31.64 38.66 24.28
C ARG A 154 30.43 38.81 23.36
N THR A 155 30.31 39.93 22.65
CA THR A 155 29.19 40.23 21.75
C THR A 155 29.24 39.41 20.46
N LEU A 156 30.44 39.16 19.92
CA LEU A 156 30.63 38.29 18.76
C LEU A 156 30.43 36.82 19.13
N ASP A 157 30.96 36.37 20.27
CA ASP A 157 30.74 35.00 20.75
C ASP A 157 29.25 34.72 20.94
N GLN A 158 28.51 35.65 21.55
CA GLN A 158 27.05 35.52 21.68
C GLN A 158 26.33 35.49 20.33
N ARG A 159 26.76 36.30 19.35
CA ARG A 159 26.17 36.28 17.99
C ARG A 159 26.52 34.97 17.26
N ARG A 160 27.73 34.47 17.44
CA ARG A 160 28.23 33.18 16.91
C ARG A 160 27.43 32.02 17.49
N GLU A 161 27.25 31.98 18.81
CA GLU A 161 26.45 30.97 19.51
C GLU A 161 25.01 30.97 19.03
N ARG A 162 24.37 32.14 18.86
CA ARG A 162 22.99 32.21 18.31
C ARG A 162 22.87 31.61 16.91
N ILE A 163 23.82 31.90 16.02
CA ILE A 163 23.81 31.35 14.64
C ILE A 163 24.02 29.83 14.66
N LEU A 164 24.93 29.35 15.51
CA LEU A 164 25.20 27.92 15.65
C LEU A 164 24.04 27.18 16.32
N ALA A 165 23.38 27.79 17.30
CA ALA A 165 22.15 27.27 17.90
C ALA A 165 21.06 27.07 16.85
N GLY A 166 20.85 28.05 15.95
CA GLY A 166 19.92 27.89 14.84
C GLY A 166 20.31 26.75 13.86
N SER A 167 21.59 26.45 13.70
CA SER A 167 22.04 25.30 12.90
C SER A 167 21.79 23.96 13.60
N LEU A 168 21.94 23.91 14.93
CA LEU A 168 21.56 22.74 15.73
C LEU A 168 20.06 22.49 15.70
N GLU A 169 19.23 23.52 15.90
CA GLU A 169 17.77 23.40 15.84
C GLU A 169 17.29 22.87 14.48
N LYS A 170 17.90 23.35 13.39
CA LYS A 170 17.65 22.81 12.03
C LYS A 170 18.05 21.34 11.93
N ALA A 171 19.19 20.95 12.49
CA ALA A 171 19.62 19.56 12.46
C ALA A 171 18.73 18.66 13.35
N GLU A 172 18.31 19.14 14.52
CA GLU A 172 17.39 18.46 15.43
C GLU A 172 16.00 18.26 14.83
N SER A 173 15.43 19.29 14.20
CA SER A 173 14.15 19.18 13.50
C SER A 173 14.21 18.19 12.35
N ARG A 174 15.33 18.13 11.61
CA ARG A 174 15.54 17.13 10.55
C ARG A 174 15.67 15.71 11.09
N VAL A 175 16.39 15.52 12.19
CA VAL A 175 16.50 14.22 12.86
C VAL A 175 15.15 13.77 13.39
N ARG A 176 14.40 14.65 14.07
CA ARG A 176 13.05 14.33 14.54
C ARG A 176 12.12 13.96 13.38
N TYR A 177 12.16 14.73 12.30
CA TYR A 177 11.34 14.45 11.12
C TYR A 177 11.70 13.12 10.44
N ALA A 178 12.99 12.74 10.42
CA ALA A 178 13.40 11.44 9.92
C ALA A 178 12.89 10.29 10.81
N LEU A 179 12.91 10.47 12.14
CA LEU A 179 12.40 9.51 13.12
C LEU A 179 10.88 9.30 12.99
N GLU A 180 10.11 10.39 12.88
CA GLU A 180 8.66 10.35 12.67
C GLU A 180 8.26 9.62 11.39
N ARG A 181 9.17 9.59 10.40
CA ARG A 181 9.00 8.86 9.14
C ARG A 181 9.59 7.44 9.16
N GLY A 182 9.98 6.94 10.33
CA GLY A 182 10.48 5.57 10.52
C GLY A 182 11.95 5.37 10.12
N GLY A 183 12.72 6.44 9.90
CA GLY A 183 14.15 6.34 9.61
C GLY A 183 14.96 5.98 10.85
N ASN A 184 16.03 5.20 10.68
CA ASN A 184 16.99 4.95 11.76
C ASN A 184 17.87 6.18 11.98
N VAL A 185 17.67 6.88 13.09
CA VAL A 185 18.37 8.14 13.41
C VAL A 185 19.57 7.98 14.34
N GLY A 186 20.00 6.75 14.66
CA GLY A 186 21.10 6.48 15.59
C GLY A 186 22.36 7.31 15.30
N ASP A 187 22.91 7.16 14.09
CA ASP A 187 24.10 7.91 13.66
C ASP A 187 23.89 9.43 13.65
N ALA A 188 22.74 9.89 13.16
CA ALA A 188 22.44 11.32 13.07
C ALA A 188 22.26 11.97 14.45
N SER A 189 21.67 11.23 15.40
CA SER A 189 21.51 11.65 16.80
C SER A 189 22.84 11.66 17.56
N ALA A 190 23.75 10.72 17.28
CA ALA A 190 25.11 10.72 17.81
C ALA A 190 25.89 11.97 17.34
N LEU A 191 25.83 12.29 16.05
CA LEU A 191 26.46 13.48 15.47
C LEU A 191 25.87 14.79 16.06
N LEU A 192 24.55 14.83 16.30
CA LEU A 192 23.92 15.95 17.01
C LEU A 192 24.42 16.09 18.45
N ALA A 193 24.56 14.98 19.17
CA ALA A 193 25.08 14.99 20.53
C ALA A 193 26.54 15.47 20.58
N GLU A 194 27.37 15.06 19.61
CA GLU A 194 28.73 15.57 19.44
C GLU A 194 28.75 17.08 19.11
N ALA A 195 27.87 17.55 18.23
CA ALA A 195 27.76 18.97 17.91
C ALA A 195 27.35 19.82 19.13
N ARG A 196 26.44 19.31 19.97
CA ARG A 196 26.05 19.94 21.25
C ARG A 196 27.22 20.00 22.23
N LYS A 197 28.01 18.92 22.34
CA LYS A 197 29.25 18.91 23.14
C LYS A 197 30.28 19.91 22.62
N ALA A 198 30.44 20.02 21.30
CA ALA A 198 31.36 20.98 20.69
C ALA A 198 30.97 22.44 21.00
N ILE A 199 29.67 22.78 21.00
CA ILE A 199 29.21 24.10 21.47
C ILE A 199 29.55 24.32 22.94
N ALA A 200 29.33 23.33 23.82
CA ALA A 200 29.60 23.46 25.25
C ALA A 200 31.09 23.73 25.56
N VAL A 201 31.99 23.14 24.78
CA VAL A 201 33.46 23.34 24.89
C VAL A 201 33.94 24.55 24.06
N ARG A 202 33.03 25.29 23.42
CA ARG A 202 33.31 26.44 22.53
C ARG A 202 34.20 26.10 21.32
N ASP A 203 34.22 24.84 20.90
CA ASP A 203 34.85 24.42 19.65
C ASP A 203 33.90 24.65 18.48
N TYR A 204 33.69 25.93 18.15
CA TYR A 204 32.72 26.37 17.15
C TYR A 204 33.05 25.91 15.72
N SER A 205 34.30 25.51 15.47
CA SER A 205 34.76 25.05 14.15
C SER A 205 34.07 23.76 13.71
N LYS A 206 33.86 22.83 14.66
CA LYS A 206 33.28 21.50 14.41
C LYS A 206 31.76 21.50 14.36
N VAL A 207 31.11 22.48 14.98
CA VAL A 207 29.64 22.50 15.13
C VAL A 207 28.96 22.48 13.76
N ARG A 208 29.37 23.36 12.84
CA ARG A 208 28.75 23.45 11.51
C ARG A 208 28.90 22.16 10.72
N SER A 209 30.09 21.56 10.73
CA SER A 209 30.36 20.33 9.97
C SER A 209 29.61 19.13 10.57
N LEU A 210 29.55 19.02 11.89
CA LEU A 210 28.77 17.97 12.58
C LEU A 210 27.26 18.14 12.37
N SER A 211 26.73 19.37 12.46
CA SER A 211 25.31 19.65 12.18
C SER A 211 24.94 19.35 10.73
N ALA A 212 25.79 19.71 9.77
CA ALA A 212 25.58 19.41 8.35
C ALA A 212 25.57 17.88 8.10
N LYS A 213 26.54 17.14 8.64
CA LYS A 213 26.60 15.68 8.55
C LYS A 213 25.39 15.01 9.20
N ALA A 214 24.92 15.52 10.33
CA ALA A 214 23.72 15.03 10.99
C ALA A 214 22.47 15.21 10.10
N ILE A 215 22.33 16.37 9.45
CA ILE A 215 21.24 16.64 8.50
C ILE A 215 21.31 15.68 7.31
N GLU A 216 22.48 15.49 6.71
CA GLU A 216 22.65 14.58 5.56
C GLU A 216 22.29 13.14 5.91
N LYS A 217 22.77 12.64 7.06
CA LYS A 217 22.44 11.30 7.56
C LYS A 217 20.96 11.15 7.88
N ALA A 218 20.33 12.16 8.48
CA ALA A 218 18.90 12.16 8.74
C ALA A 218 18.08 12.11 7.44
N ASP A 219 18.44 12.94 6.46
CA ASP A 219 17.75 13.00 5.17
C ASP A 219 17.94 11.72 4.35
N SER A 220 19.12 11.08 4.40
CA SER A 220 19.35 9.78 3.73
C SER A 220 18.51 8.67 4.36
N GLN A 221 18.46 8.62 5.69
CA GLN A 221 17.67 7.61 6.42
C GLN A 221 16.17 7.79 6.19
N ARG A 222 15.70 9.04 6.13
CA ARG A 222 14.32 9.35 5.74
C ARG A 222 14.00 8.86 4.31
N LYS A 223 14.91 9.07 3.35
CA LYS A 223 14.73 8.59 1.97
C LYS A 223 14.71 7.06 1.91
N TYR A 224 15.58 6.40 2.67
CA TYR A 224 15.62 4.95 2.80
C TYR A 224 14.29 4.39 3.35
N ALA A 225 13.84 4.87 4.51
CA ALA A 225 12.59 4.40 5.14
C ALA A 225 11.36 4.59 4.23
N ARG A 226 11.29 5.73 3.53
CA ARG A 226 10.23 5.97 2.54
C ARG A 226 10.27 4.95 1.39
N ALA A 227 11.46 4.68 0.86
CA ALA A 227 11.63 3.73 -0.23
C ALA A 227 11.32 2.29 0.19
N GLU A 228 11.76 1.90 1.39
CA GLU A 228 11.47 0.61 2.01
C GLU A 228 9.95 0.42 2.16
N THR A 229 9.24 1.41 2.72
CA THR A 229 7.76 1.37 2.84
C THR A 229 7.06 1.15 1.50
N ILE A 230 7.56 1.77 0.42
CA ILE A 230 7.00 1.59 -0.94
C ILE A 230 7.22 0.15 -1.42
N LEU A 231 8.40 -0.40 -1.18
CA LEU A 231 8.76 -1.76 -1.57
C LEU A 231 8.02 -2.82 -0.78
N ASP A 232 7.80 -2.60 0.52
CA ASP A 232 7.05 -3.53 1.37
C ASP A 232 5.60 -3.64 0.89
N ARG A 233 4.97 -2.52 0.52
CA ARG A 233 3.63 -2.54 -0.09
C ARG A 233 3.62 -3.30 -1.42
N ALA A 234 4.59 -3.04 -2.29
CA ALA A 234 4.69 -3.76 -3.56
C ALA A 234 4.95 -5.25 -3.36
N ALA A 235 5.77 -5.63 -2.37
CA ALA A 235 6.03 -7.02 -2.01
C ALA A 235 4.78 -7.71 -1.48
N ALA A 236 4.03 -7.06 -0.58
CA ALA A 236 2.76 -7.59 -0.08
C ALA A 236 1.74 -7.81 -1.22
N GLU A 237 1.66 -6.91 -2.20
CA GLU A 237 0.80 -7.08 -3.38
C GLU A 237 1.25 -8.25 -4.28
N VAL A 238 2.55 -8.46 -4.45
CA VAL A 238 3.10 -9.62 -5.17
C VAL A 238 2.77 -10.92 -4.43
N ASP A 239 2.96 -10.96 -3.11
CA ASP A 239 2.68 -12.13 -2.29
C ASP A 239 1.19 -12.48 -2.26
N ALA A 240 0.31 -11.48 -2.19
CA ALA A 240 -1.13 -11.66 -2.33
C ALA A 240 -1.47 -12.28 -3.70
N SER A 241 -0.95 -11.70 -4.79
CA SER A 241 -1.21 -12.20 -6.14
C SER A 241 -0.68 -13.62 -6.35
N ARG A 242 0.43 -13.98 -5.70
CA ARG A 242 0.96 -15.34 -5.71
C ARG A 242 0.01 -16.34 -5.06
N ARG A 243 -0.61 -15.98 -3.93
CA ARG A 243 -1.62 -16.82 -3.25
C ARG A 243 -2.86 -17.01 -4.12
N ASP A 244 -3.22 -15.98 -4.89
CA ASP A 244 -4.34 -16.03 -5.85
C ASP A 244 -4.01 -16.82 -7.14
N GLY A 245 -2.81 -17.40 -7.25
CA GLY A 245 -2.39 -18.19 -8.41
C GLY A 245 -2.05 -17.37 -9.66
N VAL A 246 -1.90 -16.05 -9.53
CA VAL A 246 -1.57 -15.15 -10.64
C VAL A 246 -0.09 -15.31 -11.04
N ASN A 247 0.22 -15.20 -12.32
CA ASN A 247 1.60 -15.21 -12.81
C ASN A 247 2.34 -13.94 -12.37
N ILE A 248 3.28 -14.07 -11.43
CA ILE A 248 4.05 -12.96 -10.85
C ILE A 248 5.42 -12.73 -11.50
N THR A 249 5.75 -13.41 -12.59
CA THR A 249 7.13 -13.48 -13.10
C THR A 249 7.70 -12.09 -13.44
N GLU A 250 6.96 -11.27 -14.20
CA GLU A 250 7.37 -9.91 -14.55
C GLU A 250 7.36 -8.97 -13.33
N ALA A 251 6.33 -9.04 -12.49
CA ALA A 251 6.24 -8.26 -11.27
C ALA A 251 7.44 -8.52 -10.34
N ARG A 252 7.88 -9.77 -10.24
CA ARG A 252 9.03 -10.19 -9.44
C ARG A 252 10.34 -9.64 -10.00
N LYS A 253 10.49 -9.55 -11.34
CA LYS A 253 11.68 -8.92 -11.96
C LYS A 253 11.81 -7.46 -11.53
N PHE A 254 10.75 -6.67 -11.68
CA PHE A 254 10.76 -5.25 -11.28
C PHE A 254 10.95 -5.08 -9.77
N LEU A 255 10.30 -5.90 -8.94
CA LEU A 255 10.49 -5.86 -7.49
C LEU A 255 11.94 -6.17 -7.10
N THR A 256 12.59 -7.11 -7.78
CA THR A 256 13.99 -7.47 -7.53
C THR A 256 14.93 -6.32 -7.90
N GLN A 257 14.72 -5.69 -9.07
CA GLN A 257 15.47 -4.49 -9.48
C GLN A 257 15.30 -3.35 -8.46
N ALA A 258 14.09 -3.17 -7.95
CA ALA A 258 13.79 -2.12 -6.98
C ALA A 258 14.46 -2.37 -5.61
N ARG A 259 14.53 -3.63 -5.18
CA ARG A 259 15.30 -4.04 -3.99
C ARG A 259 16.81 -3.83 -4.18
N GLU A 260 17.33 -4.09 -5.37
CA GLU A 260 18.73 -3.82 -5.69
C GLU A 260 19.03 -2.31 -5.68
N ALA A 261 18.14 -1.48 -6.24
CA ALA A 261 18.25 -0.03 -6.18
C ALA A 261 18.26 0.50 -4.73
N LEU A 262 17.42 -0.07 -3.85
CA LEU A 262 17.42 0.26 -2.42
C LEU A 262 18.78 -0.05 -1.77
N ARG A 263 19.36 -1.23 -2.04
CA ARG A 263 20.67 -1.63 -1.50
C ARG A 263 21.80 -0.72 -1.98
N LYS A 264 21.73 -0.23 -3.23
CA LYS A 264 22.70 0.72 -3.80
C LYS A 264 22.48 2.16 -3.35
N GLY A 265 21.40 2.46 -2.60
CA GLY A 265 21.06 3.82 -2.17
C GLY A 265 20.49 4.71 -3.27
N VAL A 266 20.06 4.15 -4.40
CA VAL A 266 19.47 4.88 -5.52
C VAL A 266 17.96 4.93 -5.34
N TYR A 267 17.46 5.99 -4.69
CA TYR A 267 16.05 6.08 -4.31
C TYR A 267 15.11 6.62 -5.40
N ALA A 268 15.64 7.23 -6.45
CA ALA A 268 14.84 7.90 -7.48
C ALA A 268 13.99 6.92 -8.30
N ASP A 269 14.54 5.73 -8.59
CA ASP A 269 13.90 4.75 -9.47
C ASP A 269 12.89 3.84 -8.75
N ILE A 270 12.94 3.79 -7.42
CA ILE A 270 12.14 2.88 -6.60
C ILE A 270 10.62 3.09 -6.80
N PRO A 271 10.08 4.32 -6.77
CA PRO A 271 8.66 4.55 -7.03
C PRO A 271 8.22 4.09 -8.42
N LEU A 272 9.06 4.31 -9.43
CA LEU A 272 8.77 3.91 -10.82
C LEU A 272 8.78 2.39 -10.96
N LEU A 273 9.77 1.70 -10.39
CA LEU A 273 9.84 0.24 -10.41
C LEU A 273 8.68 -0.39 -9.63
N ALA A 274 8.33 0.16 -8.47
CA ALA A 274 7.16 -0.28 -7.71
C ALA A 274 5.85 -0.09 -8.50
N GLN A 275 5.71 1.01 -9.24
CA GLN A 275 4.57 1.22 -10.13
C GLN A 275 4.54 0.22 -11.28
N ARG A 276 5.69 -0.09 -11.90
CA ARG A 276 5.80 -1.13 -12.95
C ARG A 276 5.42 -2.51 -12.40
N THR A 277 5.85 -2.86 -11.19
CA THR A 277 5.41 -4.07 -10.47
C THR A 277 3.89 -4.11 -10.40
N ARG A 278 3.24 -3.05 -9.92
CA ARG A 278 1.76 -2.97 -9.82
C ARG A 278 1.06 -3.10 -11.16
N ASN A 279 1.55 -2.44 -12.20
CA ASN A 279 0.96 -2.50 -13.53
C ASN A 279 1.04 -3.91 -14.11
N SER A 280 2.19 -4.58 -13.97
CA SER A 280 2.36 -5.97 -14.40
C SER A 280 1.45 -6.94 -13.62
N LEU A 281 1.22 -6.71 -12.31
CA LEU A 281 0.24 -7.48 -11.54
C LEU A 281 -1.20 -7.26 -12.01
N ARG A 282 -1.57 -6.01 -12.35
CA ARG A 282 -2.91 -5.71 -12.89
C ARG A 282 -3.15 -6.43 -14.22
N GLU A 283 -2.16 -6.39 -15.12
CA GLU A 283 -2.22 -7.12 -16.39
C GLU A 283 -2.32 -8.63 -16.17
N ALA A 284 -1.50 -9.19 -15.29
CA ALA A 284 -1.52 -10.62 -14.98
C ALA A 284 -2.85 -11.08 -14.34
N ARG A 285 -3.45 -10.26 -13.47
CA ARG A 285 -4.79 -10.52 -12.92
C ARG A 285 -5.87 -10.47 -13.98
N ALA A 286 -5.79 -9.51 -14.91
CA ALA A 286 -6.74 -9.39 -16.01
C ALA A 286 -6.65 -10.60 -16.96
N TYR A 287 -5.43 -11.04 -17.28
CA TYR A 287 -5.16 -12.26 -18.04
C TYR A 287 -5.74 -13.49 -17.34
N ALA A 288 -5.42 -13.70 -16.05
CA ALA A 288 -5.90 -14.87 -15.30
C ALA A 288 -7.43 -14.94 -15.26
N ALA A 289 -8.10 -13.81 -15.02
CA ALA A 289 -9.56 -13.77 -15.02
C ALA A 289 -10.18 -14.05 -16.40
N ALA A 290 -9.56 -13.55 -17.48
CA ALA A 290 -10.01 -13.81 -18.85
C ALA A 290 -9.79 -15.29 -19.24
N GLU A 291 -8.64 -15.85 -18.87
CA GLU A 291 -8.28 -17.25 -19.13
C GLU A 291 -9.21 -18.23 -18.39
N VAL A 292 -9.57 -17.92 -17.14
CA VAL A 292 -10.54 -18.73 -16.37
C VAL A 292 -11.90 -18.75 -17.07
N ALA A 293 -12.44 -17.58 -17.44
CA ALA A 293 -13.73 -17.48 -18.12
C ALA A 293 -13.73 -18.27 -19.45
N LEU A 294 -12.67 -18.14 -20.24
CA LEU A 294 -12.53 -18.88 -21.49
C LEU A 294 -12.48 -20.40 -21.25
N ARG A 295 -11.66 -20.85 -20.30
CA ARG A 295 -11.54 -22.29 -19.95
C ARG A 295 -12.86 -22.87 -19.45
N GLU A 296 -13.66 -22.11 -18.71
CA GLU A 296 -14.98 -22.55 -18.25
C GLU A 296 -15.93 -22.76 -19.44
N SER A 297 -16.01 -21.78 -20.35
CA SER A 297 -16.83 -21.90 -21.56
C SER A 297 -16.37 -23.05 -22.47
N GLU A 298 -15.07 -23.26 -22.65
CA GLU A 298 -14.53 -24.40 -23.41
C GLU A 298 -14.88 -25.75 -22.76
N ARG A 299 -14.77 -25.84 -21.43
CA ARG A 299 -15.13 -27.06 -20.69
C ARG A 299 -16.61 -27.39 -20.83
N GLU A 300 -17.47 -26.38 -20.76
CA GLU A 300 -18.91 -26.57 -20.88
C GLU A 300 -19.32 -26.95 -22.31
N ALA A 301 -18.76 -26.27 -23.31
CA ALA A 301 -18.92 -26.66 -24.71
C ALA A 301 -18.52 -28.13 -24.93
N GLY A 302 -17.37 -28.54 -24.38
CA GLY A 302 -16.92 -29.93 -24.43
C GLY A 302 -17.85 -30.91 -23.72
N ARG A 303 -18.44 -30.54 -22.58
CA ARG A 303 -19.42 -31.38 -21.86
C ARG A 303 -20.71 -31.56 -22.66
N GLU A 304 -21.27 -30.48 -23.20
CA GLU A 304 -22.52 -30.53 -23.97
C GLU A 304 -22.31 -31.24 -25.32
N LYS A 305 -21.15 -31.06 -25.96
CA LYS A 305 -20.77 -31.82 -27.16
C LYS A 305 -20.74 -33.33 -26.91
N ARG A 306 -20.18 -33.77 -25.77
CA ARG A 306 -20.17 -35.19 -25.37
C ARG A 306 -21.57 -35.73 -25.09
N LYS A 307 -22.50 -34.89 -24.64
CA LYS A 307 -23.91 -35.25 -24.49
C LYS A 307 -24.64 -35.32 -25.84
N GLY A 308 -24.04 -34.83 -26.94
CA GLY A 308 -24.63 -34.82 -28.28
C GLY A 308 -25.33 -33.51 -28.64
N ALA A 309 -25.11 -32.42 -27.91
CA ALA A 309 -25.57 -31.09 -28.32
C ALA A 309 -24.70 -30.55 -29.47
N ASP A 310 -25.32 -29.82 -30.40
CA ASP A 310 -24.63 -29.20 -31.53
C ASP A 310 -24.06 -27.83 -31.15
N VAL A 311 -22.77 -27.81 -30.78
CA VAL A 311 -22.02 -26.60 -30.38
C VAL A 311 -21.30 -25.91 -31.54
N SER A 312 -21.68 -26.17 -32.79
CA SER A 312 -21.05 -25.58 -33.99
C SER A 312 -21.00 -24.04 -34.00
N ARG A 313 -22.00 -23.37 -33.40
CA ARG A 313 -22.02 -21.90 -33.28
C ARG A 313 -21.05 -21.36 -32.21
N ALA A 314 -20.77 -22.16 -31.17
CA ALA A 314 -19.89 -21.75 -30.08
C ALA A 314 -18.40 -21.93 -30.44
N ASP A 315 -18.06 -22.97 -31.22
CA ASP A 315 -16.69 -23.27 -31.65
C ASP A 315 -15.95 -22.07 -32.30
N PRO A 316 -16.52 -21.30 -33.25
CA PRO A 316 -15.85 -20.13 -33.82
C PRO A 316 -15.74 -18.95 -32.83
N ILE A 317 -16.69 -18.77 -31.92
CA ILE A 317 -16.63 -17.73 -30.88
C ILE A 317 -15.51 -18.03 -29.89
N LEU A 318 -15.36 -19.30 -29.49
CA LEU A 318 -14.24 -19.75 -28.65
C LEU A 318 -12.89 -19.58 -29.37
N ALA A 319 -12.83 -19.76 -30.69
CA ALA A 319 -11.64 -19.47 -31.48
C ALA A 319 -11.28 -17.97 -31.44
N GLN A 320 -12.25 -17.08 -31.67
CA GLN A 320 -12.06 -15.63 -31.56
C GLN A 320 -11.65 -15.21 -30.14
N ALA A 321 -12.19 -15.86 -29.11
CA ALA A 321 -11.79 -15.62 -27.72
C ALA A 321 -10.32 -15.99 -27.46
N ARG A 322 -9.81 -17.07 -28.08
CA ARG A 322 -8.40 -17.47 -28.00
C ARG A 322 -7.49 -16.44 -28.69
N GLU A 323 -7.85 -16.01 -29.90
CA GLU A 323 -7.12 -14.97 -30.63
C GLU A 323 -7.09 -13.64 -29.83
N ALA A 324 -8.21 -13.25 -29.23
CA ALA A 324 -8.29 -12.06 -28.38
C ALA A 324 -7.44 -12.19 -27.11
N LEU A 325 -7.29 -13.41 -26.57
CA LEU A 325 -6.44 -13.66 -25.39
C LEU A 325 -4.96 -13.50 -25.74
N GLU A 326 -4.54 -14.00 -26.90
CA GLU A 326 -3.18 -13.82 -27.43
C GLU A 326 -2.88 -12.35 -27.75
N ALA A 327 -3.86 -11.62 -28.29
CA ALA A 327 -3.78 -10.19 -28.53
C ALA A 327 -3.86 -9.32 -27.25
N LYS A 328 -4.01 -9.94 -26.08
CA LYS A 328 -4.17 -9.28 -24.77
C LYS A 328 -5.40 -8.37 -24.64
N GLU A 329 -6.43 -8.62 -25.43
CA GLU A 329 -7.69 -7.88 -25.40
C GLU A 329 -8.67 -8.49 -24.36
N TYR A 330 -8.29 -8.48 -23.09
CA TYR A 330 -8.97 -9.24 -22.01
C TYR A 330 -10.46 -8.93 -21.86
N ALA A 331 -10.89 -7.71 -22.18
CA ALA A 331 -12.30 -7.35 -22.15
C ALA A 331 -13.11 -8.08 -23.23
N LYS A 332 -12.56 -8.19 -24.46
CA LYS A 332 -13.20 -8.92 -25.55
C LYS A 332 -13.24 -10.41 -25.28
N VAL A 333 -12.18 -10.99 -24.69
CA VAL A 333 -12.16 -12.40 -24.28
C VAL A 333 -13.35 -12.74 -23.38
N ARG A 334 -13.66 -11.90 -22.39
CA ARG A 334 -14.81 -12.13 -21.50
C ARG A 334 -16.15 -12.00 -22.23
N GLY A 335 -16.26 -11.06 -23.17
CA GLY A 335 -17.42 -10.94 -24.04
C GLY A 335 -17.64 -12.21 -24.85
N PHE A 336 -16.63 -12.62 -25.62
CA PHE A 336 -16.70 -13.85 -26.42
C PHE A 336 -16.90 -15.12 -25.58
N ALA A 337 -16.28 -15.22 -24.40
CA ALA A 337 -16.50 -16.36 -23.51
C ALA A 337 -17.96 -16.44 -23.03
N LYS A 338 -18.60 -15.29 -22.74
CA LYS A 338 -20.01 -15.23 -22.39
C LYS A 338 -20.90 -15.58 -23.59
N ASP A 339 -20.65 -14.99 -24.76
CA ASP A 339 -21.41 -15.27 -25.97
C ASP A 339 -21.31 -16.74 -26.37
N ALA A 340 -20.13 -17.35 -26.22
CA ALA A 340 -19.93 -18.78 -26.42
C ALA A 340 -20.71 -19.62 -25.41
N HIS A 341 -20.71 -19.23 -24.13
CA HIS A 341 -21.49 -19.92 -23.09
C HIS A 341 -23.00 -19.84 -23.38
N ASP A 342 -23.51 -18.68 -23.78
CA ASP A 342 -24.91 -18.50 -24.17
C ASP A 342 -25.26 -19.35 -25.41
N ALA A 343 -24.38 -19.42 -26.41
CA ALA A 343 -24.55 -20.30 -27.58
C ALA A 343 -24.55 -21.80 -27.22
N VAL A 344 -23.69 -22.23 -26.28
CA VAL A 344 -23.69 -23.61 -25.76
C VAL A 344 -25.00 -23.92 -25.04
N ARG A 345 -25.50 -22.97 -24.23
CA ARG A 345 -26.77 -23.11 -23.52
C ARG A 345 -27.93 -23.25 -24.49
N GLU A 346 -28.01 -22.42 -25.53
CA GLU A 346 -29.02 -22.55 -26.58
C GLU A 346 -28.96 -23.91 -27.28
N ALA A 347 -27.76 -24.39 -27.63
CA ALA A 347 -27.56 -25.70 -28.22
C ALA A 347 -28.05 -26.85 -27.31
N SER A 348 -27.77 -26.76 -26.00
CA SER A 348 -28.25 -27.74 -25.03
C SER A 348 -29.78 -27.78 -24.96
N LEU A 349 -30.43 -26.62 -24.99
CA LEU A 349 -31.89 -26.53 -24.98
C LEU A 349 -32.49 -27.07 -26.27
N LEU A 350 -31.93 -26.72 -27.44
CA LEU A 350 -32.39 -27.24 -28.72
C LEU A 350 -32.32 -28.77 -28.77
N LYS A 351 -31.26 -29.36 -28.20
CA LYS A 351 -31.13 -30.80 -28.06
C LYS A 351 -32.30 -31.40 -27.26
N THR A 352 -32.61 -30.85 -26.08
CA THR A 352 -33.73 -31.35 -25.26
C THR A 352 -35.07 -31.25 -25.98
N VAL A 353 -35.27 -30.19 -26.77
CA VAL A 353 -36.47 -30.02 -27.59
C VAL A 353 -36.51 -31.05 -28.73
N ARG A 354 -35.39 -31.33 -29.39
CA ARG A 354 -35.28 -32.38 -30.43
C ARG A 354 -35.56 -33.78 -29.87
N GLU A 355 -35.04 -34.09 -28.68
CA GLU A 355 -35.33 -35.34 -27.98
C GLU A 355 -36.82 -35.46 -27.62
N ALA A 356 -37.42 -34.39 -27.10
CA ALA A 356 -38.87 -34.35 -26.83
C ALA A 356 -39.71 -34.45 -28.11
N PHE A 357 -39.26 -33.86 -29.21
CA PHE A 357 -39.92 -33.99 -30.50
C PHE A 357 -39.87 -35.43 -31.03
N ALA A 358 -38.73 -36.10 -30.87
CA ALA A 358 -38.60 -37.52 -31.20
C ALA A 358 -39.52 -38.40 -30.35
N SER A 359 -39.65 -38.14 -29.04
CA SER A 359 -40.58 -38.89 -28.18
C SER A 359 -42.04 -38.64 -28.57
N LEU A 360 -42.41 -37.38 -28.85
CA LEU A 360 -43.76 -37.03 -29.28
C LEU A 360 -44.14 -37.64 -30.64
N ARG A 361 -43.17 -37.86 -31.53
CA ARG A 361 -43.40 -38.61 -32.78
C ARG A 361 -43.75 -40.07 -32.51
N LEU A 362 -43.08 -40.70 -31.54
CA LEU A 362 -43.45 -42.05 -31.09
C LEU A 362 -44.85 -42.06 -30.48
N ASP A 363 -45.18 -41.06 -29.67
CA ASP A 363 -46.53 -40.91 -29.10
C ASP A 363 -47.60 -40.81 -30.21
N ALA A 364 -47.32 -40.10 -31.31
CA ALA A 364 -48.23 -40.00 -32.44
C ALA A 364 -48.43 -41.33 -33.15
N ASP A 365 -47.35 -42.08 -33.38
CA ASP A 365 -47.44 -43.40 -33.99
C ASP A 365 -48.23 -44.39 -33.11
N ASP A 366 -48.10 -44.29 -31.79
CA ASP A 366 -48.86 -45.10 -30.85
C ASP A 366 -50.35 -44.71 -30.81
N ILE A 367 -50.67 -43.40 -30.82
CA ILE A 367 -52.05 -42.92 -30.91
C ILE A 367 -52.72 -43.39 -32.22
N ARG A 368 -51.98 -43.40 -33.34
CA ARG A 368 -52.48 -43.96 -34.60
C ARG A 368 -52.76 -45.46 -34.51
N LYS A 369 -51.88 -46.24 -33.88
CA LYS A 369 -52.09 -47.69 -33.70
C LYS A 369 -53.32 -47.99 -32.85
N LEU A 370 -53.63 -47.13 -31.88
CA LEU A 370 -54.86 -47.22 -31.09
C LEU A 370 -56.13 -46.93 -31.92
N GLY A 371 -55.99 -46.27 -33.08
CA GLY A 371 -57.14 -45.89 -33.92
C GLY A 371 -57.81 -44.60 -33.48
N ALA A 372 -57.14 -43.78 -32.68
CA ALA A 372 -57.61 -42.47 -32.27
C ALA A 372 -57.36 -41.40 -33.36
N GLU A 373 -58.29 -40.46 -33.53
CA GLU A 373 -58.09 -39.32 -34.44
C GLU A 373 -57.10 -38.32 -33.84
N ALA A 374 -55.93 -38.18 -34.46
CA ALA A 374 -54.81 -37.36 -33.95
C ALA A 374 -54.53 -36.08 -34.76
N THR A 375 -55.45 -35.62 -35.61
CA THR A 375 -55.21 -34.54 -36.59
C THR A 375 -54.63 -33.25 -35.98
N ASN A 376 -55.20 -32.79 -34.86
CA ASN A 376 -54.72 -31.60 -34.15
C ASN A 376 -53.32 -31.80 -33.57
N PHE A 377 -53.04 -32.99 -33.03
CA PHE A 377 -51.74 -33.32 -32.45
C PHE A 377 -50.67 -33.41 -33.55
N GLU A 378 -50.97 -34.04 -34.68
CA GLU A 378 -50.07 -34.12 -35.83
C GLU A 378 -49.77 -32.75 -36.44
N GLY A 379 -50.78 -31.87 -36.51
CA GLY A 379 -50.60 -30.47 -36.91
C GLY A 379 -49.59 -29.74 -36.03
N MET A 380 -49.69 -29.90 -34.70
CA MET A 380 -48.72 -29.33 -33.75
C MET A 380 -47.31 -29.90 -33.94
N LEU A 381 -47.15 -31.17 -34.30
CA LEU A 381 -45.83 -31.75 -34.59
C LEU A 381 -45.21 -31.17 -35.86
N VAL A 382 -46.01 -30.84 -36.88
CA VAL A 382 -45.52 -30.16 -38.08
C VAL A 382 -45.04 -28.74 -37.74
N GLU A 383 -45.81 -27.99 -36.95
CA GLU A 383 -45.41 -26.65 -36.48
C GLU A 383 -44.16 -26.68 -35.61
N LEU A 384 -44.06 -27.67 -34.71
CA LEU A 384 -42.89 -27.89 -33.86
C LEU A 384 -41.64 -28.22 -34.70
N GLY A 385 -41.78 -29.05 -35.75
CA GLY A 385 -40.70 -29.33 -36.69
C GLY A 385 -40.18 -28.06 -37.36
N LYS A 386 -41.09 -27.21 -37.87
CA LYS A 386 -40.73 -25.90 -38.46
C LYS A 386 -40.04 -24.98 -37.45
N ALA A 387 -40.51 -24.93 -36.20
CA ALA A 387 -39.90 -24.13 -35.15
C ALA A 387 -38.47 -24.60 -34.81
N ILE A 388 -38.24 -25.93 -34.79
CA ILE A 388 -36.91 -26.52 -34.58
C ILE A 388 -35.97 -26.21 -35.75
N GLU A 389 -36.44 -26.31 -37.00
CA GLU A 389 -35.66 -25.96 -38.20
C GLU A 389 -35.31 -24.47 -38.24
N GLY A 390 -36.24 -23.62 -37.81
CA GLY A 390 -36.02 -22.17 -37.66
C GLY A 390 -35.17 -21.77 -36.46
N ASN A 391 -34.74 -22.72 -35.61
CA ASN A 391 -34.07 -22.48 -34.33
C ASN A 391 -34.83 -21.54 -33.37
N ASP A 392 -36.16 -21.49 -33.47
CA ASP A 392 -36.98 -20.70 -32.55
C ASP A 392 -37.29 -21.50 -31.28
N LEU A 393 -36.38 -21.39 -30.31
CA LEU A 393 -36.43 -22.09 -29.04
C LEU A 393 -37.69 -21.78 -28.22
N LEU A 394 -38.18 -20.54 -28.26
CA LEU A 394 -39.30 -20.11 -27.42
C LEU A 394 -40.60 -20.75 -27.91
N THR A 395 -40.87 -20.67 -29.21
CA THR A 395 -42.06 -21.29 -29.79
C THR A 395 -41.95 -22.81 -29.72
N ALA A 396 -40.79 -23.40 -29.99
CA ALA A 396 -40.61 -24.84 -29.93
C ALA A 396 -40.86 -25.41 -28.52
N ARG A 397 -40.39 -24.76 -27.44
CA ARG A 397 -40.67 -25.23 -26.07
C ARG A 397 -42.14 -25.13 -25.70
N ARG A 398 -42.82 -24.05 -26.11
CA ARG A 398 -44.27 -23.90 -25.90
C ARG A 398 -45.04 -24.99 -26.64
N LEU A 399 -44.69 -25.25 -27.90
CA LEU A 399 -45.29 -26.27 -28.73
C LEU A 399 -45.04 -27.68 -28.17
N VAL A 400 -43.86 -27.98 -27.61
CA VAL A 400 -43.62 -29.27 -26.91
C VAL A 400 -44.59 -29.45 -25.74
N SER A 401 -44.78 -28.43 -24.90
CA SER A 401 -45.69 -28.53 -23.76
C SER A 401 -47.14 -28.74 -24.22
N GLN A 402 -47.58 -27.96 -25.22
CA GLN A 402 -48.93 -28.09 -25.78
C GLN A 402 -49.14 -29.46 -26.42
N ALA A 403 -48.17 -29.91 -27.23
CA ALA A 403 -48.19 -31.21 -27.89
C ALA A 403 -48.30 -32.37 -26.88
N ARG A 404 -47.57 -32.32 -25.75
CA ARG A 404 -47.69 -33.32 -24.67
C ARG A 404 -49.10 -33.36 -24.08
N HIS A 405 -49.66 -32.20 -23.75
CA HIS A 405 -51.02 -32.12 -23.18
C HIS A 405 -52.07 -32.59 -24.18
N THR A 406 -51.93 -32.25 -25.46
CA THR A 406 -52.84 -32.74 -26.49
C THR A 406 -52.71 -34.23 -26.71
N ALA A 407 -51.50 -34.80 -26.66
CA ALA A 407 -51.29 -36.25 -26.79
C ALA A 407 -52.02 -36.99 -25.66
N GLU A 408 -51.82 -36.56 -24.41
CA GLU A 408 -52.52 -37.11 -23.24
C GLU A 408 -54.05 -36.98 -23.36
N ALA A 409 -54.54 -35.79 -23.73
CA ALA A 409 -55.97 -35.55 -23.92
C ALA A 409 -56.58 -36.41 -25.05
N THR A 410 -55.86 -36.61 -26.17
CA THR A 410 -56.32 -37.48 -27.26
C THR A 410 -56.39 -38.95 -26.84
N ARG A 411 -55.42 -39.43 -26.05
CA ARG A 411 -55.47 -40.78 -25.47
C ARG A 411 -56.66 -40.94 -24.53
N GLU A 412 -56.86 -39.97 -23.65
CA GLU A 412 -57.92 -40.02 -22.65
C GLU A 412 -59.33 -39.93 -23.30
N THR A 413 -59.51 -39.05 -24.28
CA THR A 413 -60.78 -38.93 -25.01
C THR A 413 -61.11 -40.21 -25.78
N HIS A 414 -60.13 -40.78 -26.50
CA HIS A 414 -60.32 -42.05 -27.19
C HIS A 414 -60.67 -43.20 -26.23
N PHE A 415 -59.95 -43.31 -25.09
CA PHE A 415 -60.26 -44.27 -24.05
C PHE A 415 -61.71 -44.13 -23.56
N ARG A 416 -62.14 -42.90 -23.23
CA ARG A 416 -63.52 -42.62 -22.80
C ARG A 416 -64.54 -43.02 -23.87
N THR A 417 -64.30 -42.68 -25.15
CA THR A 417 -65.21 -43.03 -26.24
C THR A 417 -65.36 -44.54 -26.45
N ILE A 418 -64.26 -45.31 -26.39
CA ILE A 418 -64.34 -46.78 -26.47
C ILE A 418 -65.13 -47.32 -25.26
N MET A 419 -64.82 -46.87 -24.04
CA MET A 419 -65.50 -47.32 -22.84
C MET A 419 -67.01 -47.00 -22.86
N GLU A 420 -67.39 -45.79 -23.27
CA GLU A 420 -68.79 -45.39 -23.44
C GLU A 420 -69.51 -46.27 -24.47
N ARG A 421 -68.88 -46.54 -25.62
CA ARG A 421 -69.45 -47.40 -26.66
C ARG A 421 -69.59 -48.85 -26.18
N SER A 422 -68.57 -49.39 -25.51
CA SER A 422 -68.61 -50.72 -24.92
C SER A 422 -69.70 -50.85 -23.86
N LEU A 423 -69.86 -49.84 -23.00
CA LEU A 423 -70.95 -49.78 -22.02
C LEU A 423 -72.33 -49.77 -22.69
N GLN A 424 -72.52 -48.99 -23.76
CA GLN A 424 -73.78 -48.95 -24.51
C GLN A 424 -74.13 -50.33 -25.11
N ILE A 425 -73.14 -51.02 -25.70
CA ILE A 425 -73.34 -52.36 -26.28
C ILE A 425 -73.69 -53.38 -25.18
N ILE A 426 -73.00 -53.34 -24.04
CA ILE A 426 -73.28 -54.22 -22.90
C ILE A 426 -74.68 -53.96 -22.35
N LEU A 427 -75.07 -52.69 -22.16
CA LEU A 427 -76.40 -52.33 -21.67
C LEU A 427 -77.52 -52.76 -22.65
N ALA A 428 -77.29 -52.65 -23.95
CA ALA A 428 -78.23 -53.13 -24.96
C ALA A 428 -78.43 -54.66 -24.85
N ASN A 429 -77.36 -55.43 -24.67
CA ASN A 429 -77.45 -56.90 -24.52
C ASN A 429 -77.86 -57.36 -23.11
N ALA A 430 -77.75 -56.52 -22.08
CA ALA A 430 -78.30 -56.80 -20.75
C ALA A 430 -79.83 -56.99 -20.79
N THR A 431 -80.53 -56.27 -21.67
CA THR A 431 -81.97 -56.47 -21.89
C THR A 431 -82.31 -57.83 -22.52
N ARG A 432 -81.32 -58.53 -23.10
CA ARG A 432 -81.43 -59.85 -23.73
C ARG A 432 -81.01 -61.01 -22.80
N GLY A 433 -80.69 -60.74 -21.54
CA GLY A 433 -80.39 -61.76 -20.53
C GLY A 433 -78.91 -61.93 -20.14
N LEU A 434 -78.03 -61.02 -20.56
CA LEU A 434 -76.61 -61.04 -20.15
C LEU A 434 -76.44 -60.89 -18.63
N ASP A 435 -75.66 -61.77 -17.99
CA ASP A 435 -75.40 -61.75 -16.55
C ASP A 435 -74.54 -60.51 -16.14
N PRO A 436 -74.93 -59.75 -15.09
CA PRO A 436 -74.14 -58.66 -14.52
C PRO A 436 -72.69 -58.99 -14.11
N VAL A 437 -72.37 -60.25 -13.81
CA VAL A 437 -70.99 -60.69 -13.52
C VAL A 437 -70.16 -60.79 -14.80
N VAL A 438 -70.74 -61.36 -15.86
CA VAL A 438 -70.11 -61.46 -17.19
C VAL A 438 -69.92 -60.07 -17.80
N ALA A 439 -70.91 -59.18 -17.67
CA ALA A 439 -70.80 -57.78 -18.08
C ALA A 439 -69.61 -57.05 -17.43
N ARG A 440 -69.35 -57.29 -16.14
CA ARG A 440 -68.19 -56.71 -15.43
C ARG A 440 -66.85 -57.29 -15.88
N GLN A 441 -66.83 -58.58 -16.26
CA GLN A 441 -65.62 -59.20 -16.84
C GLN A 441 -65.34 -58.65 -18.24
N LEU A 442 -66.36 -58.50 -19.08
CA LEU A 442 -66.23 -57.90 -20.40
C LEU A 442 -65.68 -56.46 -20.33
N LEU A 443 -66.14 -55.65 -19.37
CA LEU A 443 -65.58 -54.30 -19.18
C LEU A 443 -64.09 -54.31 -18.77
N ARG A 444 -63.66 -55.29 -17.98
CA ARG A 444 -62.23 -55.46 -17.64
C ARG A 444 -61.42 -55.93 -18.83
N GLU A 445 -61.95 -56.87 -19.61
CA GLU A 445 -61.31 -57.34 -20.84
C GLU A 445 -61.18 -56.21 -21.86
N VAL A 446 -62.16 -55.30 -21.92
CA VAL A 446 -62.09 -54.06 -22.72
C VAL A 446 -60.98 -53.14 -22.23
N ASP A 447 -60.94 -52.86 -20.93
CA ASP A 447 -59.90 -52.03 -20.33
C ASP A 447 -58.49 -52.61 -20.59
N ASP A 448 -58.32 -53.91 -20.39
CA ASP A 448 -57.07 -54.65 -20.63
C ASP A 448 -56.68 -54.62 -22.12
N ALA A 449 -57.62 -54.78 -23.04
CA ALA A 449 -57.28 -54.75 -24.46
C ALA A 449 -57.08 -53.33 -25.02
N ILE A 450 -57.73 -52.30 -24.47
CA ILE A 450 -57.39 -50.90 -24.79
C ILE A 450 -55.99 -50.56 -24.30
N THR A 451 -55.63 -50.94 -23.07
CA THR A 451 -54.27 -50.71 -22.53
C THR A 451 -53.20 -51.47 -23.30
N LEU A 452 -53.53 -52.63 -23.88
CA LEU A 452 -52.65 -53.40 -24.77
C LEU A 452 -52.73 -53.00 -26.25
N GLY A 453 -53.57 -52.02 -26.61
CA GLY A 453 -53.75 -51.54 -27.99
C GLY A 453 -54.32 -52.57 -28.96
N LYS A 454 -55.15 -53.49 -28.48
CA LYS A 454 -55.83 -54.50 -29.30
C LYS A 454 -57.21 -54.01 -29.70
N ALA A 455 -57.55 -54.16 -30.98
CA ALA A 455 -58.92 -53.96 -31.44
C ALA A 455 -59.80 -55.10 -30.91
N ILE A 456 -60.96 -54.74 -30.34
CA ILE A 456 -61.91 -55.70 -29.77
C ILE A 456 -63.21 -55.58 -30.53
N ASP A 457 -63.70 -56.70 -31.05
CA ASP A 457 -65.08 -56.80 -31.49
C ASP A 457 -65.95 -57.19 -30.29
N MET A 458 -66.59 -56.18 -29.69
CA MET A 458 -67.43 -56.37 -28.51
C MET A 458 -68.66 -57.23 -28.78
N GLN A 459 -69.20 -57.21 -30.00
CA GLN A 459 -70.37 -58.00 -30.30
C GLN A 459 -69.98 -59.48 -30.40
N ALA A 460 -68.88 -59.80 -31.07
CA ALA A 460 -68.35 -61.16 -31.15
C ALA A 460 -67.99 -61.74 -29.76
N LEU A 461 -67.39 -60.93 -28.87
CA LEU A 461 -67.10 -61.37 -27.50
C LEU A 461 -68.36 -61.59 -26.66
N ILE A 462 -69.37 -60.73 -26.80
CA ILE A 462 -70.65 -60.90 -26.11
C ILE A 462 -71.34 -62.16 -26.62
N ASP A 463 -71.41 -62.37 -27.93
CA ASP A 463 -72.05 -63.52 -28.54
C ASP A 463 -71.38 -64.83 -28.07
N GLN A 464 -70.04 -64.89 -28.08
CA GLN A 464 -69.30 -66.03 -27.56
C GLN A 464 -69.59 -66.30 -26.07
N ARG A 465 -69.68 -65.26 -25.23
CA ARG A 465 -69.95 -65.43 -23.80
C ARG A 465 -71.40 -65.78 -23.50
N MET A 466 -72.34 -65.31 -24.30
CA MET A 466 -73.74 -65.73 -24.24
C MET A 466 -73.86 -67.21 -24.63
N GLU A 467 -73.19 -67.66 -25.70
CA GLU A 467 -73.14 -69.07 -26.10
C GLU A 467 -72.53 -69.97 -25.00
N ASP A 468 -71.41 -69.56 -24.40
CA ASP A 468 -70.78 -70.28 -23.29
C ASP A 468 -71.71 -70.33 -22.06
N GLN A 469 -72.41 -69.24 -21.77
CA GLN A 469 -73.37 -69.16 -20.66
C GLN A 469 -74.58 -70.06 -20.91
N ASP A 470 -75.13 -70.03 -22.13
CA ASP A 470 -76.23 -70.87 -22.56
C ASP A 470 -75.83 -72.35 -22.46
N ALA A 471 -74.66 -72.74 -22.97
CA ALA A 471 -74.12 -74.10 -22.85
C ALA A 471 -73.93 -74.56 -21.39
N GLN A 472 -73.47 -73.67 -20.50
CA GLN A 472 -73.36 -73.98 -19.07
C GLN A 472 -74.73 -74.13 -18.39
N THR A 473 -75.72 -73.31 -18.77
CA THR A 473 -77.08 -73.45 -18.25
C THR A 473 -77.75 -74.72 -18.76
N GLU A 474 -77.59 -75.07 -20.04
CA GLU A 474 -78.03 -76.34 -20.61
C GLU A 474 -77.37 -77.53 -19.91
N GLY A 475 -76.07 -77.49 -19.66
CA GLY A 475 -75.36 -78.52 -18.90
C GLY A 475 -75.91 -78.72 -17.48
N LYS A 476 -76.13 -77.62 -16.73
CA LYS A 476 -76.72 -77.66 -15.38
C LYS A 476 -78.17 -78.14 -15.40
N LEU A 477 -78.95 -77.74 -16.40
CA LEU A 477 -80.33 -78.21 -16.58
C LEU A 477 -80.35 -79.69 -16.93
N ASN A 478 -79.47 -80.16 -17.82
CA ASN A 478 -79.32 -81.58 -18.15
C ASN A 478 -78.89 -82.40 -16.95
N GLU A 479 -77.94 -81.94 -16.13
CA GLU A 479 -77.58 -82.59 -14.86
C GLU A 479 -78.76 -82.63 -13.89
N ARG A 480 -79.54 -81.54 -13.78
CA ARG A 480 -80.75 -81.51 -12.94
C ARG A 480 -81.84 -82.43 -13.47
N VAL A 481 -82.02 -82.52 -14.78
CA VAL A 481 -82.96 -83.44 -15.43
C VAL A 481 -82.53 -84.89 -15.24
N LEU A 482 -81.23 -85.18 -15.34
CA LEU A 482 -80.67 -86.51 -15.05
C LEU A 482 -80.84 -86.88 -13.57
N ARG A 483 -80.54 -85.96 -12.64
CA ARG A 483 -80.80 -86.18 -11.21
C ARG A 483 -82.29 -86.36 -10.91
N ALA A 484 -83.16 -85.52 -11.48
CA ALA A 484 -84.60 -85.67 -11.32
C ALA A 484 -85.11 -87.00 -11.92
N ARG A 485 -84.55 -87.45 -13.04
CA ARG A 485 -84.82 -88.77 -13.62
C ARG A 485 -84.35 -89.88 -12.67
N ASP A 486 -83.15 -89.79 -12.12
CA ASP A 486 -82.60 -90.77 -11.19
C ASP A 486 -83.41 -90.81 -9.88
N ASP A 487 -83.85 -89.66 -9.38
CA ASP A 487 -84.75 -89.54 -8.23
C ASP A 487 -86.14 -90.15 -8.53
N ILE A 488 -86.70 -89.93 -9.72
CA ILE A 488 -87.95 -90.57 -10.16
C ILE A 488 -87.79 -92.09 -10.28
N VAL A 489 -86.65 -92.57 -10.79
CA VAL A 489 -86.32 -94.00 -10.86
C VAL A 489 -86.18 -94.59 -9.46
N ALA A 490 -85.50 -93.89 -8.53
CA ALA A 490 -85.38 -94.29 -7.14
C ALA A 490 -86.73 -94.32 -6.41
N LEU A 491 -87.61 -93.34 -6.65
CA LEU A 491 -88.99 -93.33 -6.13
C LEU A 491 -89.83 -94.48 -6.71
N ARG A 492 -89.65 -94.82 -8.00
CA ARG A 492 -90.29 -96.00 -8.62
C ARG A 492 -89.80 -97.32 -8.03
N GLN A 493 -88.52 -97.41 -7.70
CA GLN A 493 -87.94 -98.61 -7.08
C GLN A 493 -88.37 -98.76 -5.62
N ALA A 494 -88.45 -97.65 -4.87
CA ALA A 494 -88.96 -97.64 -3.50
C ALA A 494 -90.45 -98.04 -3.43
N GLY A 495 -91.27 -97.66 -4.41
CA GLY A 495 -92.68 -98.06 -4.52
C GLY A 495 -92.93 -99.47 -5.08
N GLN A 496 -91.89 -100.25 -5.39
CA GLN A 496 -91.99 -101.68 -5.76
C GLN A 496 -91.56 -102.62 -4.62
N THR A 497 -91.10 -102.06 -3.50
CA THR A 497 -90.64 -102.80 -2.31
C THR A 497 -91.57 -102.68 -1.10
N ASP A 498 -92.71 -102.01 -1.26
CA ASP A 498 -93.90 -102.08 -0.40
C ASP A 498 -95.10 -102.51 -1.27
#